data_AF-K2FSR0-F1
#
_entry.id   AF-K2FSR0-F1
#
_cell.length_a   1.000
_cell.length_b   1.000
_cell.length_c   1.000
_cell.angle_alpha   90.00
_cell.angle_beta   90.00
_cell.angle_gamma   90.00
#
_symmetry.space_group_name_H-M   'P 1'
#
loop_
_entity.id
_entity.type
_entity.pdbx_description
1 polymer ?
#
loop_
_entity_poly.entity_id
_entity_poly.type
_entity_poly.pdbx_seq_one_letter_code
_entity_poly.pdbx_strand_id
1 'polypeptide(L)'
;MALSDRTQGYVFLVVTMCIWGGFTLTARLNALWQISAWDIVALRFSLAFLILMPILLYRKEAAFLLKKEPFILAMIGGVIYCLFAYSAFHYAPTAHAAIFLNGCIPICTAIMAFFLMGQAFDKHTWASLIIMIVVLCLMSMLMYRETGVAFGAGDGLFFISAILWAIFTVLLRKYQLTAWQAMCGVAIWSAVIYVPIYLLFLPKNLNVPEPKHLLFQTIFHGIFVVIIATLSYVEAIKRLGAFKAGSITNLAPFIAAILAVPLLNETLSLAMVCGLMGMAVGALQPWRWLQHQDSLSRKLAEQKKQS
;
A
#
# COMPACT_ATOMS: atom_id res chain seq x y z
N MET A 1 -6.40 27.83 -18.09
CA MET A 1 -4.93 27.73 -18.07
C MET A 1 -4.57 26.29 -17.76
N ALA A 2 -3.88 25.58 -18.65
CA ALA A 2 -3.50 24.18 -18.39
C ALA A 2 -2.50 24.12 -17.21
N LEU A 3 -2.72 23.22 -16.25
CA LEU A 3 -1.82 23.03 -15.11
C LEU A 3 -0.43 22.60 -15.61
N SER A 4 0.63 23.10 -14.98
CA SER A 4 2.01 22.65 -15.28
C SER A 4 2.16 21.15 -14.99
N ASP A 5 3.05 20.46 -15.71
CA ASP A 5 3.32 19.02 -15.52
C ASP A 5 3.66 18.69 -14.07
N ARG A 6 4.40 19.58 -13.40
CA ARG A 6 4.73 19.42 -11.98
C ARG A 6 3.48 19.53 -11.09
N THR A 7 2.60 20.49 -11.35
CA THR A 7 1.34 20.64 -10.61
C THR A 7 0.43 19.44 -10.84
N GLN A 8 0.29 18.96 -12.08
CA GLN A 8 -0.45 17.74 -12.39
C GLN A 8 0.10 16.54 -11.62
N GLY A 9 1.44 16.41 -11.55
CA GLY A 9 2.09 15.35 -10.79
C GLY A 9 1.69 15.36 -9.30
N TYR A 10 1.65 16.53 -8.67
CA TYR A 10 1.19 16.65 -7.28
C TYR A 10 -0.30 16.35 -7.12
N VAL A 11 -1.15 16.76 -8.07
CA VAL A 11 -2.59 16.43 -8.05
C VAL A 11 -2.79 14.91 -8.09
N PHE A 12 -2.13 14.21 -9.00
CA PHE A 12 -2.21 12.75 -9.07
C PHE A 12 -1.70 12.05 -7.80
N LEU A 13 -0.67 12.63 -7.17
CA LEU A 13 -0.13 12.13 -5.91
C LEU A 13 -1.13 12.28 -4.77
N VAL A 14 -1.77 13.45 -4.65
CA VAL A 14 -2.84 13.68 -3.65
C VAL A 14 -3.99 12.71 -3.87
N VAL A 15 -4.44 12.52 -5.12
CA VAL A 15 -5.48 11.53 -5.45
C VAL A 15 -5.08 10.13 -4.98
N THR A 16 -3.85 9.71 -5.28
CA THR A 16 -3.31 8.41 -4.84
C THR A 16 -3.35 8.28 -3.32
N MET A 17 -2.85 9.29 -2.61
CA MET A 17 -2.78 9.28 -1.14
C MET A 17 -4.17 9.30 -0.50
N CYS A 18 -5.13 10.03 -1.06
CA CYS A 18 -6.52 10.02 -0.60
C CYS A 18 -7.15 8.63 -0.78
N ILE A 19 -6.88 7.95 -1.89
CA ILE A 19 -7.41 6.61 -2.13
C ILE A 19 -6.74 5.57 -1.23
N TRP A 20 -5.41 5.60 -1.06
CA TRP A 20 -4.70 4.64 -0.20
C TRP A 20 -4.93 4.90 1.29
N GLY A 21 -5.03 6.16 1.71
CA GLY A 21 -5.50 6.52 3.05
C GLY A 21 -6.94 6.06 3.26
N GLY A 22 -7.82 6.34 2.28
CA GLY A 22 -9.19 5.89 2.26
C GLY A 22 -9.33 4.36 2.27
N PHE A 23 -8.43 3.61 1.64
CA PHE A 23 -8.39 2.15 1.70
C PHE A 23 -8.29 1.65 3.14
N THR A 24 -7.42 2.24 3.95
CA THR A 24 -7.22 1.80 5.34
C THR A 24 -8.49 2.05 6.16
N LEU A 25 -9.11 3.23 5.97
CA LEU A 25 -10.35 3.60 6.63
C LEU A 25 -11.55 2.72 6.20
N THR A 26 -11.73 2.55 4.89
CA THR A 26 -12.83 1.77 4.31
C THR A 26 -12.68 0.27 4.55
N ALA A 27 -11.45 -0.24 4.62
CA ALA A 27 -11.17 -1.60 5.05
C ALA A 27 -11.59 -1.83 6.51
N ARG A 28 -11.37 -0.84 7.40
CA ARG A 28 -11.93 -0.90 8.76
C ARG A 28 -13.45 -0.82 8.78
N LEU A 29 -14.06 0.00 7.91
CA LEU A 29 -15.52 0.05 7.76
C LEU A 29 -16.11 -1.28 7.30
N ASN A 30 -15.41 -2.09 6.50
CA ASN A 30 -15.88 -3.45 6.16
C ASN A 30 -16.12 -4.27 7.43
N ALA A 31 -15.18 -4.25 8.37
CA ALA A 31 -15.34 -4.95 9.64
C ALA A 31 -16.51 -4.42 10.48
N LEU A 32 -16.69 -3.09 10.53
CA LEU A 32 -17.78 -2.46 11.27
C LEU A 32 -19.16 -2.75 10.63
N TRP A 33 -19.23 -2.76 9.30
CA TRP A 33 -20.43 -3.09 8.53
C TRP A 33 -20.65 -4.58 8.32
N GLN A 34 -19.88 -5.44 9.01
CA GLN A 34 -19.99 -6.90 8.92
C GLN A 34 -19.75 -7.48 7.52
N ILE A 35 -19.08 -6.74 6.64
CA ILE A 35 -18.62 -7.24 5.34
C ILE A 35 -17.38 -8.08 5.62
N SER A 36 -17.43 -9.38 5.34
CA SER A 36 -16.29 -10.25 5.63
C SER A 36 -15.12 -9.96 4.68
N ALA A 37 -13.90 -10.24 5.15
CA ALA A 37 -12.71 -10.23 4.30
C ALA A 37 -12.89 -11.13 3.05
N TRP A 38 -13.64 -12.22 3.16
CA TRP A 38 -13.88 -13.13 2.04
C TRP A 38 -14.70 -12.46 0.94
N ASP A 39 -15.79 -11.80 1.34
CA ASP A 39 -16.74 -11.15 0.44
C ASP A 39 -16.08 -9.98 -0.29
N ILE A 40 -15.39 -9.08 0.43
CA ILE A 40 -14.83 -7.87 -0.19
C ILE A 40 -13.71 -8.20 -1.19
N VAL A 41 -12.92 -9.23 -0.92
CA VAL A 41 -11.89 -9.71 -1.87
C VAL A 41 -12.53 -10.24 -3.14
N ALA A 42 -13.64 -10.99 -3.02
CA ALA A 42 -14.35 -11.52 -4.18
C ALA A 42 -14.98 -10.39 -5.00
N LEU A 43 -15.67 -9.47 -4.34
CA LEU A 43 -16.36 -8.35 -4.97
C LEU A 43 -15.39 -7.41 -5.69
N ARG A 44 -14.28 -7.03 -5.05
CA ARG A 44 -13.32 -6.09 -5.66
C ARG A 44 -12.63 -6.67 -6.89
N PHE A 45 -12.24 -7.94 -6.85
CA PHE A 45 -11.56 -8.57 -7.98
C PHE A 45 -12.54 -8.93 -9.09
N SER A 46 -13.78 -9.31 -8.77
CA SER A 46 -14.84 -9.48 -9.77
C SER A 46 -15.07 -8.19 -10.54
N LEU A 47 -15.26 -7.06 -9.85
CA LEU A 47 -15.47 -5.77 -10.52
C LEU A 47 -14.25 -5.36 -11.35
N ALA A 48 -13.04 -5.46 -10.80
CA ALA A 48 -11.83 -5.13 -11.54
C ALA A 48 -11.64 -6.01 -12.78
N PHE A 49 -11.96 -7.32 -12.69
CA PHE A 49 -11.92 -8.25 -13.82
C PHE A 49 -12.92 -7.86 -14.91
N LEU A 50 -14.17 -7.56 -14.54
CA LEU A 50 -15.22 -7.16 -15.47
C LEU A 50 -14.86 -5.89 -16.26
N ILE A 51 -14.03 -5.02 -15.68
CA ILE A 51 -13.56 -3.81 -16.35
C ILE A 51 -12.29 -4.07 -17.17
N LEU A 52 -11.26 -4.69 -16.56
CA LEU A 52 -9.93 -4.77 -17.16
C LEU A 52 -9.81 -5.89 -18.21
N MET A 53 -10.50 -7.02 -18.04
CA MET A 53 -10.41 -8.13 -18.99
C MET A 53 -10.94 -7.74 -20.38
N PRO A 54 -12.13 -7.11 -20.54
CA PRO A 54 -12.59 -6.66 -21.86
C PRO A 54 -11.64 -5.64 -22.51
N ILE A 55 -11.09 -4.71 -21.74
CA ILE A 55 -10.12 -3.72 -22.25
C ILE A 55 -8.86 -4.42 -22.76
N LEU A 56 -8.37 -5.42 -22.02
CA LEU A 56 -7.17 -6.17 -22.38
C LEU A 56 -7.37 -7.02 -23.63
N LEU A 57 -8.54 -7.66 -23.77
CA LEU A 57 -8.93 -8.41 -24.97
C LEU A 57 -9.07 -7.48 -26.18
N TYR A 58 -9.72 -6.33 -26.02
CA TYR A 58 -9.88 -5.33 -27.08
C TYR A 58 -8.54 -4.80 -27.58
N ARG A 59 -7.58 -4.55 -26.67
CA ARG A 59 -6.22 -4.13 -27.02
C ARG A 59 -5.33 -5.25 -27.54
N LYS A 60 -5.80 -6.52 -27.52
CA LYS A 60 -5.02 -7.72 -27.87
C LYS A 60 -3.72 -7.87 -27.06
N GLU A 61 -3.73 -7.41 -25.81
CA GLU A 61 -2.57 -7.37 -24.92
C GLU A 61 -2.55 -8.55 -23.93
N ALA A 62 -3.49 -9.50 -24.02
CA ALA A 62 -3.66 -10.57 -23.02
C ALA A 62 -2.51 -11.60 -22.95
N ALA A 63 -1.61 -11.63 -23.94
CA ALA A 63 -0.55 -12.65 -24.04
C ALA A 63 0.37 -12.72 -22.81
N PHE A 64 0.61 -11.59 -22.12
CA PHE A 64 1.48 -11.61 -20.93
C PHE A 64 0.87 -12.41 -19.77
N LEU A 65 -0.45 -12.58 -19.72
CA LEU A 65 -1.14 -13.34 -18.67
C LEU A 65 -0.77 -14.82 -18.68
N LEU A 66 -0.34 -15.36 -19.82
CA LEU A 66 0.08 -16.77 -19.96
C LEU A 66 1.41 -17.06 -19.27
N LYS A 67 2.16 -16.02 -18.89
CA LYS A 67 3.40 -16.19 -18.14
C LYS A 67 3.12 -16.43 -16.66
N LYS A 68 4.07 -17.04 -15.96
CA LYS A 68 3.92 -17.35 -14.52
C LYS A 68 4.02 -16.10 -13.63
N GLU A 69 4.69 -15.05 -14.10
CA GLU A 69 5.00 -13.87 -13.30
C GLU A 69 3.74 -13.09 -12.86
N PRO A 70 2.78 -12.75 -13.74
CA PRO A 70 1.54 -12.09 -13.33
C PRO A 70 0.70 -12.96 -12.39
N PHE A 71 0.70 -14.28 -12.58
CA PHE A 71 0.00 -15.21 -11.69
C PHE A 71 0.60 -15.21 -10.28
N ILE A 72 1.93 -15.32 -10.16
CA ILE A 72 2.63 -15.28 -8.86
C ILE A 72 2.35 -13.95 -8.14
N LEU A 73 2.43 -12.84 -8.86
CA LEU A 73 2.12 -11.52 -8.31
C LEU A 73 0.66 -11.40 -7.86
N ALA A 74 -0.29 -11.97 -8.62
CA ALA A 74 -1.70 -11.98 -8.28
C ALA A 74 -2.00 -12.80 -7.02
N MET A 75 -1.29 -13.91 -6.80
CA MET A 75 -1.50 -14.73 -5.60
C MET A 75 -0.89 -14.05 -4.38
N ILE A 76 0.35 -13.56 -4.47
CA ILE A 76 1.06 -12.97 -3.32
C ILE A 76 0.50 -11.58 -2.97
N GLY A 77 0.52 -10.65 -3.92
CA GLY A 77 0.13 -9.25 -3.70
C GLY A 77 -1.36 -8.96 -3.93
N GLY A 78 -2.08 -9.88 -4.59
CA GLY A 78 -3.52 -9.80 -4.77
C GLY A 78 -4.26 -10.58 -3.70
N VAL A 79 -4.46 -11.88 -3.91
CA VAL A 79 -5.36 -12.73 -3.11
C VAL A 79 -4.88 -12.86 -1.66
N ILE A 80 -3.67 -13.39 -1.44
CA ILE A 80 -3.17 -13.72 -0.10
C ILE A 80 -3.00 -12.42 0.69
N TYR A 81 -2.31 -11.43 0.13
CA TYR A 81 -2.18 -10.11 0.75
C TYR A 81 -3.53 -9.51 1.17
N CYS A 82 -4.51 -9.47 0.25
CA CYS A 82 -5.81 -8.87 0.58
C CYS A 82 -6.52 -9.64 1.68
N LEU A 83 -6.51 -10.97 1.65
CA LEU A 83 -7.14 -11.78 2.70
C LEU A 83 -6.55 -11.48 4.09
N PHE A 84 -5.22 -11.41 4.20
CA PHE A 84 -4.57 -11.05 5.46
C PHE A 84 -4.86 -9.60 5.86
N ALA A 85 -4.75 -8.66 4.93
CA ALA A 85 -4.92 -7.24 5.19
C ALA A 85 -6.35 -6.89 5.63
N TYR A 86 -7.37 -7.40 4.91
CA TYR A 86 -8.77 -7.19 5.29
C TYR A 86 -9.13 -7.93 6.58
N SER A 87 -8.65 -9.15 6.77
CA SER A 87 -8.90 -9.91 8.00
C SER A 87 -8.32 -9.21 9.23
N ALA A 88 -7.15 -8.57 9.10
CA ALA A 88 -6.52 -7.82 10.19
C ALA A 88 -7.44 -6.73 10.77
N PHE A 89 -8.18 -6.03 9.92
CA PHE A 89 -9.13 -4.99 10.34
C PHE A 89 -10.34 -5.52 11.11
N HIS A 90 -10.60 -6.83 11.17
CA HIS A 90 -11.60 -7.39 12.08
C HIS A 90 -11.10 -7.50 13.52
N TYR A 91 -9.77 -7.49 13.73
CA TYR A 91 -9.15 -7.75 15.04
C TYR A 91 -8.35 -6.58 15.59
N ALA A 92 -8.02 -5.57 14.77
CA ALA A 92 -7.21 -4.42 15.18
C ALA A 92 -7.75 -3.10 14.57
N PRO A 93 -7.53 -1.96 15.24
CA PRO A 93 -7.99 -0.66 14.80
C PRO A 93 -7.17 -0.11 13.61
N THR A 94 -7.69 0.93 12.96
CA THR A 94 -7.10 1.56 11.77
C THR A 94 -5.70 2.07 12.02
N ALA A 95 -5.48 2.65 13.19
CA ALA A 95 -4.20 3.22 13.57
C ALA A 95 -3.08 2.16 13.56
N HIS A 96 -3.35 0.91 13.99
CA HIS A 96 -2.35 -0.16 13.99
C HIS A 96 -1.88 -0.52 12.57
N ALA A 97 -2.79 -0.47 11.59
CA ALA A 97 -2.48 -0.71 10.17
C ALA A 97 -1.49 0.33 9.60
N ALA A 98 -1.56 1.57 10.07
CA ALA A 98 -0.60 2.59 9.64
C ALA A 98 0.85 2.25 10.02
N ILE A 99 1.03 1.39 11.02
CA ILE A 99 2.33 1.09 11.62
C ILE A 99 2.78 -0.32 11.23
N PHE A 100 1.99 -1.35 11.58
CA PHE A 100 2.35 -2.74 11.30
C PHE A 100 2.22 -3.14 9.85
N LEU A 101 1.29 -2.54 9.12
CA LEU A 101 1.19 -2.74 7.68
C LEU A 101 2.06 -1.70 6.96
N ASN A 102 1.66 -0.42 6.99
CA ASN A 102 2.32 0.58 6.15
C ASN A 102 3.74 0.95 6.65
N GLY A 103 3.91 1.13 7.95
CA GLY A 103 5.20 1.42 8.56
C GLY A 103 6.22 0.30 8.39
N CYS A 104 5.82 -0.97 8.40
CA CYS A 104 6.74 -2.08 8.22
C CYS A 104 7.08 -2.40 6.76
N ILE A 105 6.29 -1.96 5.77
CA ILE A 105 6.54 -2.24 4.34
C ILE A 105 7.98 -1.88 3.90
N PRO A 106 8.55 -0.69 4.22
CA PRO A 106 9.92 -0.37 3.83
C PRO A 106 10.97 -1.30 4.43
N ILE A 107 10.80 -1.70 5.71
CA ILE A 107 11.68 -2.68 6.37
C ILE A 107 11.62 -4.02 5.63
N CYS A 108 10.40 -4.56 5.48
CA CYS A 108 10.19 -5.84 4.82
C CYS A 108 10.70 -5.80 3.37
N THR A 109 10.51 -4.69 2.66
CA THR A 109 10.95 -4.52 1.27
C THR A 109 12.47 -4.52 1.17
N ALA A 110 13.17 -3.83 2.07
CA ALA A 110 14.63 -3.83 2.09
C ALA A 110 15.19 -5.24 2.37
N ILE A 111 14.60 -5.95 3.35
CA ILE A 111 14.97 -7.33 3.68
C ILE A 111 14.72 -8.27 2.49
N MET A 112 13.55 -8.17 1.84
CA MET A 112 13.22 -8.99 0.67
C MET A 112 14.10 -8.65 -0.54
N ALA A 113 14.48 -7.39 -0.73
CA ALA A 113 15.39 -6.99 -1.80
C ALA A 113 16.80 -7.58 -1.60
N PHE A 114 17.27 -7.65 -0.36
CA PHE A 114 18.52 -8.33 -0.02
C PHE A 114 18.45 -9.82 -0.40
N PHE A 115 17.43 -10.55 0.03
CA PHE A 115 17.32 -11.99 -0.23
C PHE A 115 17.01 -12.35 -1.69
N LEU A 116 16.11 -11.60 -2.36
CA LEU A 116 15.60 -11.97 -3.69
C LEU A 116 16.37 -11.33 -4.85
N MET A 117 17.05 -10.21 -4.59
CA MET A 117 17.83 -9.45 -5.58
C MET A 117 19.32 -9.35 -5.26
N GLY A 118 19.79 -9.85 -4.11
CA GLY A 118 21.19 -9.75 -3.69
C GLY A 118 21.66 -8.32 -3.43
N GLN A 119 20.74 -7.38 -3.17
CA GLN A 119 21.09 -5.97 -2.95
C GLN A 119 21.66 -5.78 -1.55
N ALA A 120 22.93 -5.35 -1.47
CA ALA A 120 23.54 -5.00 -0.19
C ALA A 120 22.88 -3.75 0.43
N PHE A 121 22.72 -3.77 1.75
CA PHE A 121 22.25 -2.62 2.50
C PHE A 121 23.33 -1.53 2.53
N ASP A 122 22.99 -0.31 2.13
CA ASP A 122 23.84 0.84 2.38
C ASP A 122 23.68 1.35 3.82
N LYS A 123 24.60 2.23 4.25
CA LYS A 123 24.62 2.79 5.61
C LYS A 123 23.33 3.54 5.96
N HIS A 124 22.68 4.18 4.98
CA HIS A 124 21.44 4.93 5.19
C HIS A 124 20.24 4.00 5.40
N THR A 125 20.22 2.89 4.67
CA THR A 125 19.19 1.85 4.78
C THR A 125 19.33 1.15 6.13
N TRP A 126 20.55 0.86 6.58
CA TRP A 126 20.78 0.37 7.96
C TRP A 126 20.27 1.34 9.03
N ALA A 127 20.61 2.63 8.93
CA ALA A 127 20.13 3.63 9.88
C ALA A 127 18.58 3.72 9.89
N SER A 128 17.96 3.70 8.71
CA SER A 128 16.50 3.68 8.54
C SER A 128 15.87 2.46 9.21
N LEU A 129 16.41 1.26 8.98
CA LEU A 129 15.93 0.02 9.60
C LEU A 129 16.03 0.07 11.13
N ILE A 130 17.15 0.53 11.68
CA ILE A 130 17.34 0.65 13.13
C ILE A 130 16.32 1.62 13.73
N ILE A 131 16.14 2.81 13.13
CA ILE A 131 15.15 3.80 13.58
C ILE A 131 13.75 3.18 13.61
N MET A 132 13.35 2.51 12.53
CA MET A 132 12.01 1.95 12.41
C MET A 132 11.78 0.81 13.41
N ILE A 133 12.77 -0.04 13.68
CA ILE A 133 12.70 -1.09 14.70
C ILE A 133 12.59 -0.48 16.11
N VAL A 134 13.43 0.51 16.43
CA VAL A 134 13.42 1.18 17.74
C VAL A 134 12.08 1.87 18.00
N VAL A 135 11.57 2.59 17.00
CA VAL A 135 10.27 3.27 17.07
C VAL A 135 9.14 2.27 17.25
N LEU A 136 9.17 1.15 16.51
CA LEU A 136 8.18 0.09 16.65
C LEU A 136 8.19 -0.47 18.07
N CYS A 137 9.36 -0.83 18.62
CA CYS A 137 9.49 -1.35 19.99
C CYS A 137 9.03 -0.32 21.04
N LEU A 138 9.43 0.95 20.89
CA LEU A 138 9.06 2.02 21.82
C LEU A 138 7.54 2.26 21.83
N MET A 139 6.94 2.35 20.65
CA MET A 139 5.48 2.47 20.52
C MET A 139 4.79 1.29 21.18
N SER A 140 5.25 0.07 20.90
CA SER A 140 4.69 -1.16 21.46
C SER A 140 4.66 -1.12 22.99
N MET A 141 5.75 -0.67 23.59
CA MET A 141 5.86 -0.52 25.04
C MET A 141 4.91 0.56 25.58
N LEU A 142 4.84 1.72 24.91
CA LEU A 142 3.98 2.83 25.32
C LEU A 142 2.50 2.45 25.22
N MET A 143 2.08 1.82 24.12
CA MET A 143 0.72 1.32 23.94
C MET A 143 0.31 0.34 25.02
N TYR A 144 1.18 -0.62 25.34
CA TYR A 144 0.91 -1.60 26.40
C TYR A 144 0.77 -0.92 27.77
N ARG A 145 1.57 0.12 28.05
CA ARG A 145 1.45 0.91 29.29
C ARG A 145 0.15 1.72 29.34
N GLU A 146 -0.30 2.26 28.21
CA GLU A 146 -1.52 3.07 28.12
C GLU A 146 -2.79 2.23 28.24
N THR A 147 -2.81 1.04 27.64
CA THR A 147 -4.04 0.25 27.46
C THR A 147 -4.08 -1.04 28.28
N GLY A 148 -2.92 -1.55 28.72
CA GLY A 148 -2.79 -2.89 29.31
C GLY A 148 -3.02 -4.03 28.32
N VAL A 149 -3.22 -3.72 27.02
CA VAL A 149 -3.52 -4.70 25.98
C VAL A 149 -2.25 -4.92 25.14
N ALA A 150 -1.80 -6.17 25.09
CA ALA A 150 -0.72 -6.58 24.20
C ALA A 150 -1.23 -6.68 22.75
N PHE A 151 -0.30 -6.69 21.79
CA PHE A 151 -0.66 -6.93 20.40
C PHE A 151 -1.36 -8.25 20.20
N GLY A 152 -2.36 -8.22 19.32
CA GLY A 152 -3.24 -9.34 19.04
C GLY A 152 -3.01 -9.93 17.66
N ALA A 153 -3.94 -10.81 17.28
CA ALA A 153 -3.93 -11.44 15.96
C ALA A 153 -3.95 -10.42 14.82
N GLY A 154 -4.69 -9.32 14.95
CA GLY A 154 -4.79 -8.28 13.91
C GLY A 154 -3.43 -7.64 13.57
N ASP A 155 -2.60 -7.40 14.58
CA ASP A 155 -1.26 -6.84 14.40
C ASP A 155 -0.34 -7.80 13.63
N GLY A 156 -0.40 -9.08 13.98
CA GLY A 156 0.31 -10.14 13.26
C GLY A 156 -0.14 -10.24 11.81
N LEU A 157 -1.46 -10.17 11.55
CA LEU A 157 -2.01 -10.18 10.19
C LEU A 157 -1.57 -8.95 9.38
N PHE A 158 -1.52 -7.76 9.98
CA PHE A 158 -0.96 -6.56 9.34
C PHE A 158 0.52 -6.72 8.98
N PHE A 159 1.32 -7.27 9.91
CA PHE A 159 2.74 -7.51 9.67
C PHE A 159 2.98 -8.53 8.56
N ILE A 160 2.22 -9.63 8.54
CA ILE A 160 2.26 -10.62 7.43
C ILE A 160 1.89 -9.94 6.11
N SER A 161 0.87 -9.08 6.13
CA SER A 161 0.47 -8.30 4.95
C SER A 161 1.61 -7.38 4.46
N ALA A 162 2.36 -6.75 5.36
CA ALA A 162 3.54 -5.96 5.00
C ALA A 162 4.63 -6.81 4.32
N ILE A 163 4.87 -8.02 4.80
CA ILE A 163 5.82 -8.98 4.19
C ILE A 163 5.34 -9.38 2.79
N LEU A 164 4.08 -9.76 2.64
CA LEU A 164 3.51 -10.15 1.35
C LEU A 164 3.59 -9.01 0.33
N TRP A 165 3.29 -7.78 0.77
CA TRP A 165 3.41 -6.60 -0.08
C TRP A 165 4.87 -6.31 -0.46
N ALA A 166 5.81 -6.46 0.48
CA ALA A 166 7.24 -6.34 0.21
C ALA A 166 7.74 -7.38 -0.80
N ILE A 167 7.31 -8.64 -0.68
CA ILE A 167 7.64 -9.68 -1.67
C ILE A 167 7.07 -9.29 -3.03
N PHE A 168 5.80 -8.86 -3.07
CA PHE A 168 5.15 -8.41 -4.30
C PHE A 168 5.92 -7.26 -4.97
N THR A 169 6.32 -6.21 -4.24
CA THR A 169 7.02 -5.06 -4.83
C THR A 169 8.41 -5.43 -5.36
N VAL A 170 9.13 -6.29 -4.65
CA VAL A 170 10.45 -6.79 -5.09
C VAL A 170 10.31 -7.70 -6.32
N LEU A 171 9.35 -8.61 -6.33
CA LEU A 171 9.08 -9.47 -7.49
C LEU A 171 8.60 -8.67 -8.69
N LEU A 172 7.74 -7.65 -8.49
CA LEU A 172 7.30 -6.77 -9.55
C LEU A 172 8.49 -6.07 -10.23
N ARG A 173 9.44 -5.57 -9.44
CA ARG A 173 10.69 -4.98 -9.95
C ARG A 173 11.54 -6.03 -10.70
N LYS A 174 11.63 -7.25 -10.18
CA LYS A 174 12.39 -8.35 -10.79
C LYS A 174 11.81 -8.79 -12.13
N TYR A 175 10.48 -8.87 -12.23
CA TYR A 175 9.78 -9.33 -13.42
C TYR A 175 9.59 -8.23 -14.49
N GLN A 176 9.91 -6.97 -14.16
CA GLN A 176 9.90 -5.84 -15.10
C GLN A 176 8.55 -5.67 -15.82
N LEU A 177 7.45 -6.07 -15.18
CA LEU A 177 6.11 -5.82 -15.72
C LEU A 177 5.82 -4.33 -15.67
N THR A 178 5.20 -3.81 -16.73
CA THR A 178 4.67 -2.45 -16.70
C THR A 178 3.58 -2.35 -15.63
N ALA A 179 3.34 -1.15 -15.09
CA ALA A 179 2.27 -0.95 -14.11
C ALA A 179 0.89 -1.38 -14.63
N TRP A 180 0.64 -1.18 -15.93
CA TRP A 180 -0.56 -1.66 -16.61
C TRP A 180 -0.68 -3.19 -16.58
N GLN A 181 0.39 -3.91 -16.95
CA GLN A 181 0.43 -5.37 -16.91
C GLN A 181 0.31 -5.91 -15.48
N ALA A 182 0.97 -5.27 -14.51
CA ALA A 182 0.88 -5.67 -13.11
C ALA A 182 -0.55 -5.50 -12.58
N MET A 183 -1.18 -4.36 -12.84
CA MET A 183 -2.57 -4.08 -12.45
C MET A 183 -3.55 -5.08 -13.08
N CYS A 184 -3.48 -5.28 -14.40
CA CYS A 184 -4.34 -6.23 -15.10
C CYS A 184 -4.07 -7.66 -14.65
N GLY A 185 -2.79 -8.05 -14.54
CA GLY A 185 -2.36 -9.38 -14.11
C GLY A 185 -2.86 -9.74 -12.73
N VAL A 186 -2.67 -8.84 -11.75
CA VAL A 186 -3.17 -9.03 -10.38
C VAL A 186 -4.69 -9.12 -10.39
N ALA A 187 -5.40 -8.15 -10.97
CA ALA A 187 -6.86 -8.15 -10.96
C ALA A 187 -7.46 -9.40 -11.61
N ILE A 188 -6.94 -9.79 -12.78
CA ILE A 188 -7.49 -10.88 -13.59
C ILE A 188 -7.20 -12.23 -12.94
N TRP A 189 -5.94 -12.53 -12.61
CA TRP A 189 -5.61 -13.82 -12.00
C TRP A 189 -6.17 -13.95 -10.58
N SER A 190 -6.25 -12.87 -9.81
CA SER A 190 -6.93 -12.91 -8.51
C SER A 190 -8.40 -13.24 -8.68
N ALA A 191 -9.10 -12.64 -9.64
CA ALA A 191 -10.51 -12.96 -9.88
C ALA A 191 -10.71 -14.41 -10.36
N VAL A 192 -9.95 -14.83 -11.38
CA VAL A 192 -10.04 -16.17 -11.99
C VAL A 192 -9.84 -17.29 -10.97
N ILE A 193 -8.94 -17.09 -10.00
CA ILE A 193 -8.66 -18.11 -8.97
C ILE A 193 -9.60 -17.95 -7.77
N TYR A 194 -9.70 -16.75 -7.22
CA TYR A 194 -10.35 -16.56 -5.93
C TYR A 194 -11.88 -16.58 -6.02
N VAL A 195 -12.48 -16.05 -7.10
CA VAL A 195 -13.95 -15.97 -7.21
C VAL A 195 -14.60 -17.36 -7.27
N PRO A 196 -14.11 -18.32 -8.08
CA PRO A 196 -14.65 -19.69 -8.04
C PRO A 196 -14.49 -20.35 -6.66
N ILE A 197 -13.34 -20.18 -6.01
CA ILE A 197 -13.10 -20.73 -4.66
C ILE A 197 -14.09 -20.13 -3.66
N TYR A 198 -14.30 -18.81 -3.72
CA TYR A 198 -15.24 -18.12 -2.87
C TYR A 198 -16.69 -18.61 -3.06
N LEU A 199 -17.14 -18.72 -4.32
CA LEU A 199 -18.50 -19.15 -4.64
C LEU A 199 -18.75 -20.60 -4.18
N LEU A 200 -17.77 -21.49 -4.33
CA LEU A 200 -17.92 -22.91 -4.03
C LEU A 200 -17.71 -23.26 -2.55
N PHE A 201 -16.75 -22.62 -1.86
CA PHE A 201 -16.25 -23.13 -0.57
C PHE A 201 -16.33 -22.15 0.61
N LEU A 202 -16.30 -20.84 0.36
CA LEU A 202 -16.19 -19.86 1.45
C LEU A 202 -17.55 -19.39 1.96
N PRO A 203 -17.64 -18.97 3.24
CA PRO A 203 -18.85 -18.38 3.78
C PRO A 203 -19.15 -17.05 3.08
N LYS A 204 -20.42 -16.84 2.72
CA LYS A 204 -20.90 -15.60 2.10
C LYS A 204 -21.67 -14.81 3.13
N ASN A 205 -21.23 -13.59 3.44
CA ASN A 205 -21.96 -12.70 4.35
C ASN A 205 -22.57 -11.51 3.62
N LEU A 206 -23.20 -11.76 2.47
CA LEU A 206 -23.73 -10.71 1.60
C LEU A 206 -25.11 -10.17 2.01
N ASN A 207 -25.83 -10.88 2.89
CA ASN A 207 -27.20 -10.51 3.28
C ASN A 207 -27.27 -9.67 4.56
N VAL A 208 -26.19 -9.63 5.35
CA VAL A 208 -26.13 -8.88 6.62
C VAL A 208 -25.83 -7.39 6.39
N PRO A 209 -24.83 -7.01 5.57
CA PRO A 209 -24.52 -5.61 5.32
C PRO A 209 -25.61 -4.94 4.47
N GLU A 210 -25.85 -3.65 4.70
CA GLU A 210 -26.76 -2.89 3.84
C GLU A 210 -26.26 -2.87 2.38
N PRO A 211 -27.14 -3.01 1.37
CA PRO A 211 -26.73 -3.03 -0.04
C PRO A 211 -25.92 -1.80 -0.46
N LYS A 212 -26.20 -0.63 0.12
CA LYS A 212 -25.45 0.61 -0.13
C LYS A 212 -24.00 0.52 0.34
N HIS A 213 -23.73 -0.17 1.45
CA HIS A 213 -22.38 -0.38 1.97
C HIS A 213 -21.60 -1.34 1.06
N LEU A 214 -22.22 -2.44 0.63
CA LEU A 214 -21.61 -3.36 -0.32
C LEU A 214 -21.27 -2.68 -1.65
N LEU A 215 -22.20 -1.89 -2.20
CA LEU A 215 -21.99 -1.17 -3.44
C LEU A 215 -20.83 -0.17 -3.31
N PHE A 216 -20.83 0.65 -2.26
CA PHE A 216 -19.75 1.60 -1.99
C PHE A 216 -18.39 0.90 -1.88
N GLN A 217 -18.31 -0.17 -1.07
CA GLN A 217 -17.07 -0.90 -0.84
C GLN A 217 -16.57 -1.60 -2.10
N THR A 218 -17.49 -2.18 -2.89
CA THR A 218 -17.15 -2.82 -4.17
C THR A 218 -16.58 -1.82 -5.17
N ILE A 219 -17.23 -0.66 -5.33
CA ILE A 219 -16.76 0.41 -6.23
C ILE A 219 -15.42 0.97 -5.74
N PHE A 220 -15.32 1.30 -4.45
CA PHE A 220 -14.11 1.90 -3.90
C PHE A 220 -12.92 0.95 -4.01
N HIS A 221 -13.05 -0.29 -3.53
CA HIS A 221 -11.96 -1.25 -3.56
C HIS A 221 -11.68 -1.83 -4.95
N GLY A 222 -12.69 -1.95 -5.82
CA GLY A 222 -12.56 -2.54 -7.16
C GLY A 222 -12.09 -1.54 -8.23
N ILE A 223 -12.54 -0.28 -8.16
CA ILE A 223 -12.19 0.75 -9.16
C ILE A 223 -11.15 1.71 -8.59
N PHE A 224 -11.43 2.37 -7.47
CA PHE A 224 -10.56 3.42 -6.97
C PHE A 224 -9.21 2.84 -6.53
N VAL A 225 -9.24 1.80 -5.69
CA VAL A 225 -8.00 1.21 -5.14
C VAL A 225 -7.21 0.43 -6.19
N VAL A 226 -7.86 -0.40 -7.03
CA VAL A 226 -7.14 -1.22 -8.04
C VAL A 226 -6.71 -0.40 -9.25
N ILE A 227 -7.59 0.46 -9.78
CA ILE A 227 -7.38 1.08 -11.09
C ILE A 227 -6.92 2.52 -10.93
N ILE A 228 -7.73 3.36 -10.30
CA ILE A 228 -7.48 4.81 -10.28
C ILE A 228 -6.20 5.14 -9.51
N ALA A 229 -6.01 4.57 -8.33
CA ALA A 229 -4.82 4.82 -7.52
C ALA A 229 -3.52 4.38 -8.21
N THR A 230 -3.54 3.23 -8.92
CA THR A 230 -2.38 2.76 -9.67
C THR A 230 -2.07 3.69 -10.84
N LEU A 231 -3.08 4.07 -11.63
CA LEU A 231 -2.88 4.98 -12.76
C LEU A 231 -2.42 6.36 -12.30
N SER A 232 -3.04 6.93 -11.26
CA SER A 232 -2.62 8.23 -10.71
C SER A 232 -1.20 8.17 -10.16
N TYR A 233 -0.83 7.11 -9.45
CA TYR A 233 0.53 6.99 -8.91
C TYR A 233 1.58 6.88 -10.01
N VAL A 234 1.29 6.14 -11.09
CA VAL A 234 2.16 6.03 -12.26
C VAL A 234 2.32 7.39 -12.94
N GLU A 235 1.25 8.14 -13.13
CA GLU A 235 1.32 9.48 -13.73
C GLU A 235 2.05 10.49 -12.83
N ALA A 236 1.94 10.34 -11.50
CA ALA A 236 2.72 11.12 -10.54
C ALA A 236 4.22 10.79 -10.64
N ILE A 237 4.59 9.50 -10.72
CA ILE A 237 5.99 9.07 -10.92
C ILE A 237 6.56 9.65 -12.21
N LYS A 238 5.81 9.58 -13.33
CA LYS A 238 6.27 10.11 -14.62
C LYS A 238 6.60 11.61 -14.57
N ARG A 239 5.86 12.40 -13.78
CA ARG A 239 5.99 13.86 -13.69
C ARG A 239 6.94 14.34 -12.59
N LEU A 240 7.00 13.63 -11.46
CA LEU A 240 7.75 14.05 -10.26
C LEU A 240 9.03 13.25 -10.02
N GLY A 241 9.18 12.10 -10.68
CA GLY A 241 10.22 11.11 -10.43
C GLY A 241 9.84 10.13 -9.33
N ALA A 242 10.31 8.89 -9.47
CA ALA A 242 9.95 7.77 -8.59
C ALA A 242 10.30 8.02 -7.11
N PHE A 243 11.47 8.59 -6.84
CA PHE A 243 11.92 8.87 -5.48
C PHE A 243 10.98 9.85 -4.77
N LYS A 244 10.71 11.01 -5.39
CA LYS A 244 9.85 12.05 -4.79
C LYS A 244 8.41 11.57 -4.61
N ALA A 245 7.83 10.95 -5.64
CA ALA A 245 6.48 10.41 -5.58
C ALA A 245 6.38 9.32 -4.49
N GLY A 246 7.31 8.36 -4.46
CA GLY A 246 7.32 7.30 -3.46
C GLY A 246 7.46 7.82 -2.04
N SER A 247 8.39 8.75 -1.80
CA SER A 247 8.58 9.34 -0.48
C SER A 247 7.32 10.05 0.02
N ILE A 248 6.70 10.93 -0.77
CA ILE A 248 5.50 11.66 -0.34
C ILE A 248 4.33 10.69 -0.11
N THR A 249 4.21 9.63 -0.93
CA THR A 249 3.11 8.67 -0.79
C THR A 249 3.19 7.87 0.52
N ASN A 250 4.37 7.76 1.14
CA ASN A 250 4.52 7.19 2.50
C ASN A 250 3.76 7.98 3.57
N LEU A 251 3.25 9.17 3.26
CA LEU A 251 2.38 9.94 4.14
C LEU A 251 0.89 9.55 4.03
N ALA A 252 0.47 8.75 3.04
CA ALA A 252 -0.91 8.31 2.90
C ALA A 252 -1.52 7.65 4.16
N PRO A 253 -0.77 6.80 4.92
CA PRO A 253 -1.27 6.22 6.16
C PRO A 253 -1.59 7.24 7.25
N PHE A 254 -0.95 8.42 7.24
CA PHE A 254 -1.24 9.49 8.20
C PHE A 254 -2.61 10.10 7.94
N ILE A 255 -3.00 10.23 6.68
CA ILE A 255 -4.34 10.68 6.31
C ILE A 255 -5.38 9.72 6.90
N ALA A 256 -5.17 8.41 6.79
CA ALA A 256 -6.06 7.42 7.38
C ALA A 256 -6.14 7.54 8.91
N ALA A 257 -4.99 7.63 9.59
CA ALA A 257 -4.93 7.72 11.04
C ALA A 257 -5.64 8.99 11.58
N ILE A 258 -5.45 10.13 10.92
CA ILE A 258 -6.11 11.39 11.32
C ILE A 258 -7.61 11.31 11.07
N LEU A 259 -8.05 10.79 9.91
CA LEU A 259 -9.47 10.69 9.57
C LEU A 259 -10.21 9.61 10.38
N ALA A 260 -9.51 8.60 10.89
CA ALA A 260 -10.09 7.57 11.75
C ALA A 260 -10.66 8.16 13.06
N VAL A 261 -10.11 9.27 13.56
CA VAL A 261 -10.59 9.91 14.80
C VAL A 261 -12.02 10.42 14.65
N PRO A 262 -12.35 11.34 13.72
CA PRO A 262 -13.71 11.83 13.57
C PRO A 262 -14.65 10.83 12.88
N LEU A 263 -14.15 9.94 12.01
CA LEU A 263 -15.02 9.07 11.20
C LEU A 263 -15.32 7.72 11.84
N LEU A 264 -14.39 7.19 12.64
CA LEU A 264 -14.52 5.88 13.29
C LEU A 264 -14.55 5.96 14.82
N ASN A 265 -14.48 7.16 15.39
CA ASN A 265 -14.34 7.38 16.83
C ASN A 265 -13.14 6.64 17.44
N GLU A 266 -12.07 6.43 16.66
CA GLU A 266 -10.82 5.84 17.16
C GLU A 266 -9.98 6.91 17.88
N THR A 267 -9.32 6.54 18.98
CA THR A 267 -8.41 7.46 19.70
C THR A 267 -7.00 7.38 19.13
N LEU A 268 -6.41 8.53 18.81
CA LEU A 268 -5.00 8.61 18.44
C LEU A 268 -4.15 8.84 19.70
N SER A 269 -3.62 7.77 20.27
CA SER A 269 -2.80 7.87 21.48
C SER A 269 -1.42 8.46 21.20
N LEU A 270 -0.74 8.93 22.25
CA LEU A 270 0.61 9.50 22.12
C LEU A 270 1.59 8.47 21.57
N ALA A 271 1.46 7.21 21.99
CA ALA A 271 2.23 6.10 21.45
C ALA A 271 2.10 6.02 19.91
N MET A 272 0.86 6.10 19.38
CA MET A 272 0.59 6.02 17.95
C MET A 272 1.17 7.20 17.17
N VAL A 273 1.09 8.42 17.73
CA VAL A 273 1.70 9.60 17.11
C VAL A 273 3.22 9.44 17.02
N CYS A 274 3.87 9.00 18.10
CA CYS A 274 5.32 8.75 18.10
C CYS A 274 5.70 7.64 17.11
N GLY A 275 4.93 6.56 17.07
CA GLY A 275 5.11 5.45 16.13
C GLY A 275 5.03 5.89 14.68
N LEU A 276 3.96 6.61 14.32
CA LEU A 276 3.76 7.19 12.99
C LEU A 276 4.93 8.08 12.60
N MET A 277 5.27 9.08 13.42
CA MET A 277 6.34 10.04 13.14
C MET A 277 7.69 9.36 12.92
N GLY A 278 8.05 8.42 13.80
CA GLY A 278 9.30 7.68 13.68
C GLY A 278 9.35 6.78 12.43
N MET A 279 8.23 6.14 12.06
CA MET A 279 8.12 5.37 10.82
C MET A 279 8.27 6.27 9.59
N ALA A 280 7.67 7.47 9.58
CA ALA A 280 7.86 8.43 8.48
C ALA A 280 9.31 8.88 8.36
N VAL A 281 9.97 9.24 9.46
CA VAL A 281 11.38 9.64 9.45
C VAL A 281 12.25 8.50 8.89
N GLY A 282 12.03 7.28 9.37
CA GLY A 282 12.71 6.09 8.88
C GLY A 282 12.50 5.86 7.38
N ALA A 283 11.26 5.90 6.91
CA ALA A 283 10.90 5.62 5.52
C ALA A 283 11.31 6.75 4.55
N LEU A 284 11.20 8.01 4.95
CA LEU A 284 11.55 9.18 4.13
C LEU A 284 13.07 9.36 4.00
N GLN A 285 13.82 8.93 5.02
CA GLN A 285 15.27 9.13 5.10
C GLN A 285 15.67 10.59 4.84
N PRO A 286 15.11 11.59 5.59
CA PRO A 286 15.27 13.01 5.28
C PRO A 286 16.73 13.47 5.23
N TRP A 287 17.63 12.80 5.96
CA TRP A 287 19.08 13.03 5.90
C TRP A 287 19.65 12.85 4.48
N ARG A 288 19.07 12.00 3.64
CA ARG A 288 19.50 11.86 2.23
C ARG A 288 19.15 13.07 1.40
N TRP A 289 18.04 13.75 1.70
CA TRP A 289 17.62 14.95 0.97
C TRP A 289 18.56 16.12 1.28
N LEU A 290 18.99 16.20 2.54
CA LEU A 290 19.98 17.18 2.99
C LEU A 290 21.37 16.92 2.40
N GLN A 291 21.75 15.66 2.19
CA GLN A 291 23.02 15.31 1.55
C GLN A 291 22.99 15.45 0.01
N HIS A 292 21.82 15.35 -0.62
CA HIS A 292 21.65 15.53 -2.06
C HIS A 292 21.59 17.00 -2.51
N GLN A 293 21.72 17.97 -1.60
CA GLN A 293 21.71 19.40 -1.90
C GLN A 293 22.88 19.90 -2.75
N ASP A 294 23.73 19.05 -3.33
CA ASP A 294 24.94 19.57 -3.95
C ASP A 294 25.51 18.76 -5.12
N SER A 295 24.71 18.07 -5.93
CA SER A 295 25.24 17.62 -7.25
C SER A 295 25.13 18.72 -8.30
N LEU A 296 23.99 19.42 -8.35
CA LEU A 296 23.76 20.54 -9.25
C LEU A 296 24.46 21.81 -8.75
N SER A 297 24.41 22.08 -7.45
CA SER A 297 25.10 23.23 -6.84
C SER A 297 26.62 23.04 -6.77
N ARG A 298 27.15 21.81 -6.64
CA ARG A 298 28.57 21.53 -6.95
C ARG A 298 28.89 21.76 -8.42
N LYS A 299 28.09 21.26 -9.37
CA LYS A 299 28.33 21.49 -10.81
C LYS A 299 28.29 22.98 -11.17
N LEU A 300 27.36 23.74 -10.60
CA LEU A 300 27.26 25.19 -10.78
C LEU A 300 28.41 25.95 -10.08
N ALA A 301 28.88 25.46 -8.92
CA ALA A 301 30.05 26.00 -8.23
C ALA A 301 31.37 25.66 -8.97
N GLU A 302 31.46 24.49 -9.60
CA GLU A 302 32.58 24.09 -10.47
C GLU A 302 32.59 24.92 -11.76
N GLN A 303 31.43 25.14 -12.39
CA GLN A 303 31.31 26.03 -13.55
C GLN A 303 31.65 27.49 -13.21
N LYS A 304 31.23 27.99 -12.04
CA LYS A 304 31.61 29.34 -11.56
C LYS A 304 33.08 29.47 -11.16
N LYS A 305 33.76 28.36 -10.84
CA LYS A 305 35.22 28.35 -10.59
C LYS A 305 36.04 28.25 -11.88
N GLN A 306 35.41 27.85 -12.99
CA GLN A 306 36.05 27.73 -14.32
C GLN A 306 35.78 28.93 -15.23
N SER A 307 34.91 29.86 -14.82
CA SER A 307 34.68 31.18 -15.44
C SER A 307 35.42 32.29 -14.69
#